data_AF-A0A558BP68-F1
#
_entry.id   AF-A0A558BP68-F1
#
_cell.length_a   1.000
_cell.length_b   1.000
_cell.length_c   1.000
_cell.angle_alpha   90.00
_cell.angle_beta   90.00
_cell.angle_gamma   90.00
#
_symmetry.space_group_name_H-M   'P 1'
#
loop_
_entity.id
_entity.type
_entity.pdbx_description
1 polymer ?
#
loop_
_entity_poly.entity_id
_entity_poly.type
_entity_poly.pdbx_seq_one_letter_code
_entity_poly.pdbx_strand_id
1 'polypeptide(L)'
;MPRSHAHPIPSPKMLSPVGRGLAAIQLAKETATIILLGVPMLQGRPLLVLAVLPGLVLYLFRWVMVLGSFRRRAAVGIWLFTIMDELWGLVLYLRATDGAPTLRQLRYLDWSYRLGLVFSLAALAEIAYRRYRDRAGLRALLKAA
;
A
#
# COMPACT_ATOMS: atom_id res chain seq x y z
N MET A 1 -35.16 -1.47 -37.43
CA MET A 1 -34.55 -1.70 -36.11
C MET A 1 -33.03 -1.58 -36.24
N PRO A 2 -32.38 -0.53 -35.71
CA PRO A 2 -30.93 -0.49 -35.67
C PRO A 2 -30.45 -1.34 -34.48
N ARG A 3 -29.63 -2.35 -34.74
CA ARG A 3 -28.90 -3.08 -33.69
C ARG A 3 -27.87 -2.12 -33.11
N SER A 4 -28.16 -1.59 -31.92
CA SER A 4 -27.19 -0.81 -31.15
C SER A 4 -26.00 -1.71 -30.84
N HIS A 5 -24.90 -1.51 -31.57
CA HIS A 5 -23.59 -2.04 -31.22
C HIS A 5 -23.12 -1.30 -29.97
N ALA A 6 -23.66 -1.68 -28.81
CA ALA A 6 -23.14 -1.25 -27.53
C ALA A 6 -21.73 -1.84 -27.41
N HIS A 7 -20.71 -1.02 -27.70
CA HIS A 7 -19.34 -1.35 -27.35
C HIS A 7 -19.31 -1.68 -25.85
N PRO A 8 -18.92 -2.91 -25.44
CA PRO A 8 -18.86 -3.24 -24.04
C PRO A 8 -17.85 -2.31 -23.38
N ILE A 9 -18.33 -1.45 -22.48
CA ILE A 9 -17.48 -0.58 -21.68
C ILE A 9 -16.51 -1.50 -20.94
N PRO A 10 -15.18 -1.34 -21.10
CA PRO A 10 -14.22 -2.22 -20.46
C PRO A 10 -14.44 -2.17 -18.95
N SER A 11 -14.78 -3.31 -18.35
CA SER A 11 -14.96 -3.39 -16.91
C SER A 11 -13.65 -3.00 -16.20
N PRO A 12 -13.73 -2.18 -15.15
CA PRO A 12 -12.52 -1.72 -14.47
C PRO A 12 -11.77 -2.91 -13.90
N LYS A 13 -10.48 -3.04 -14.25
CA LYS A 13 -9.63 -4.12 -13.72
C LYS A 13 -9.45 -3.95 -12.21
N MET A 14 -10.05 -4.85 -11.46
CA MET A 14 -9.97 -4.92 -10.00
C MET A 14 -8.60 -5.40 -9.53
N LEU A 15 -8.30 -5.13 -8.26
CA LEU A 15 -7.17 -5.70 -7.54
C LEU A 15 -7.34 -7.22 -7.43
N SER A 16 -6.22 -7.95 -7.54
CA SER A 16 -6.22 -9.40 -7.48
C SER A 16 -6.32 -9.93 -6.05
N PRO A 17 -6.63 -11.23 -5.84
CA PRO A 17 -6.56 -11.86 -4.52
C PRO A 17 -5.17 -11.75 -3.87
N VAL A 18 -4.09 -11.88 -4.65
CA VAL A 18 -2.72 -11.72 -4.16
C VAL A 18 -2.46 -10.28 -3.71
N GLY A 19 -2.86 -9.29 -4.51
CA GLY A 19 -2.75 -7.87 -4.15
C GLY A 19 -3.58 -7.51 -2.91
N ARG A 20 -4.75 -8.14 -2.74
CA ARG A 20 -5.57 -8.02 -1.52
C ARG A 20 -4.89 -8.64 -0.31
N GLY A 21 -4.27 -9.80 -0.46
CA GLY A 21 -3.49 -10.45 0.60
C GLY A 21 -2.30 -9.59 1.04
N LEU A 22 -1.55 -9.04 0.09
CA LEU A 22 -0.46 -8.10 0.38
C LEU A 22 -0.97 -6.83 1.08
N ALA A 23 -2.12 -6.29 0.67
CA ALA A 23 -2.76 -5.17 1.34
C ALA A 23 -3.16 -5.52 2.79
N ALA A 24 -3.66 -6.74 3.05
CA ALA A 24 -4.02 -7.20 4.38
C ALA A 24 -2.80 -7.37 5.30
N ILE A 25 -1.70 -7.92 4.78
CA ILE A 25 -0.45 -8.06 5.53
C ILE A 25 0.12 -6.68 5.87
N GLN A 26 0.15 -5.77 4.90
CA GLN A 26 0.60 -4.39 5.11
C GLN A 26 -0.28 -3.66 6.14
N LEU A 27 -1.60 -3.84 6.07
CA LEU A 27 -2.55 -3.29 7.03
C LEU A 27 -2.28 -3.82 8.45
N ALA A 28 -2.07 -5.12 8.62
CA ALA A 28 -1.73 -5.71 9.93
C ALA A 28 -0.41 -5.15 10.49
N LYS A 29 0.60 -5.00 9.63
CA LYS A 29 1.88 -4.36 9.98
C LYS A 29 1.70 -2.91 10.41
N GLU A 30 0.91 -2.13 9.68
CA GLU A 30 0.61 -0.74 10.02
C GLU A 30 -0.15 -0.64 11.35
N THR A 31 -1.14 -1.48 11.59
CA THR A 31 -1.84 -1.55 12.87
C THR A 31 -0.86 -1.78 14.02
N ALA A 32 0.05 -2.74 13.88
CA ALA A 32 1.07 -3.01 14.88
C ALA A 32 2.04 -1.83 15.06
N THR A 33 2.41 -1.14 13.98
CA THR A 33 3.27 0.05 14.01
C THR A 33 2.61 1.22 14.73
N ILE A 34 1.32 1.47 14.46
CA ILE A 34 0.55 2.51 15.14
C ILE A 34 0.47 2.22 16.64
N ILE A 35 0.16 0.98 17.03
CA ILE A 35 0.02 0.61 18.45
C ILE A 35 1.37 0.66 19.17
N LEU A 36 2.42 0.07 18.59
CA LEU A 36 3.70 -0.13 19.28
C LEU A 36 4.63 1.08 19.21
N LEU A 37 4.51 1.91 18.17
CA LEU A 37 5.39 3.07 17.96
C LEU A 37 4.59 4.38 17.90
N GLY A 38 3.46 4.41 17.20
CA GLY A 38 2.64 5.62 17.03
C GLY A 38 2.04 6.14 18.33
N VAL A 39 1.36 5.28 19.10
CA VAL A 39 0.73 5.67 20.37
C VAL A 39 1.74 6.20 21.39
N PRO A 40 2.86 5.50 21.68
CA PRO A 40 3.88 6.04 22.57
C PRO A 40 4.47 7.37 22.09
N MET A 41 4.69 7.51 20.78
CA MET A 41 5.23 8.73 20.19
C MET A 41 4.27 9.91 20.33
N LEU A 42 2.96 9.70 20.16
CA LEU A 42 1.94 10.75 20.33
C LEU A 42 1.76 11.16 21.79
N GLN A 43 1.92 10.23 22.74
CA GLN A 43 1.92 10.55 24.18
C GLN A 43 3.09 11.47 24.55
N GLY A 44 4.28 11.22 23.98
CA GLY A 44 5.46 12.06 24.22
C GLY A 44 5.45 13.38 23.45
N ARG A 45 4.85 13.43 22.26
CA ARG A 45 4.86 14.59 21.35
C ARG A 45 3.54 14.71 20.58
N PRO A 46 2.47 15.23 21.21
CA PRO A 46 1.14 15.28 20.60
C PRO A 46 1.07 16.17 19.35
N LEU A 47 1.94 17.18 19.23
CA LEU A 47 2.02 18.05 18.05
C LEU A 47 2.44 17.30 16.77
N LEU A 48 3.02 16.09 16.88
CA LEU A 48 3.37 15.26 15.73
C LEU A 48 2.16 14.59 15.08
N VAL A 49 0.95 14.69 15.65
CA VAL A 49 -0.25 14.05 15.09
C VAL A 49 -0.51 14.48 13.64
N LEU A 50 -0.24 15.75 13.29
CA LEU A 50 -0.41 16.27 11.94
C LEU A 50 0.54 15.59 10.94
N ALA A 51 1.73 15.20 11.40
CA ALA A 51 2.72 14.54 10.56
C ALA A 51 2.40 13.06 10.30
N VAL A 52 1.51 12.45 11.10
CA VAL A 52 1.06 11.05 10.98
C VAL A 52 -0.24 10.94 10.16
N LEU A 53 -0.95 12.06 9.91
CA LEU A 53 -2.18 12.07 9.11
C LEU A 53 -2.06 11.41 7.73
N PRO A 54 -0.99 11.61 6.94
CA PRO A 54 -0.84 10.93 5.66
C PRO A 54 -0.91 9.40 5.79
N GLY A 55 -0.22 8.83 6.77
CA GLY A 55 -0.24 7.40 7.06
C GLY A 55 -1.63 6.90 7.48
N LEU A 56 -2.37 7.67 8.28
CA LEU A 56 -3.75 7.33 8.66
C LEU A 56 -4.69 7.32 7.46
N VAL A 57 -4.54 8.26 6.52
CA VAL A 57 -5.32 8.25 5.28
C VAL A 57 -5.01 7.00 4.45
N LEU A 58 -3.74 6.62 4.32
CA LEU A 58 -3.33 5.40 3.62
C LEU A 58 -3.84 4.13 4.31
N TYR A 59 -3.85 4.11 5.63
CA TYR A 59 -4.43 3.04 6.44
C TYR A 59 -5.91 2.82 6.12
N LEU A 60 -6.69 3.90 5.97
CA LEU A 60 -8.10 3.81 5.56
C LEU A 60 -8.24 3.29 4.12
N PHE A 61 -7.41 3.75 3.19
CA PHE A 61 -7.42 3.23 1.82
C PHE A 61 -7.08 1.73 1.76
N ARG A 62 -6.21 1.24 2.66
CA ARG A 62 -5.89 -0.19 2.77
C ARG A 62 -7.08 -1.04 3.17
N TRP A 63 -7.91 -0.58 4.10
CA TRP A 63 -9.17 -1.26 4.40
C TRP A 63 -10.03 -1.44 3.14
N VAL A 64 -10.17 -0.39 2.33
CA VAL A 64 -10.91 -0.47 1.06
C VAL A 64 -10.26 -1.44 0.07
N MET A 65 -8.92 -1.48 0.01
CA MET A 65 -8.19 -2.44 -0.83
C MET A 65 -8.43 -3.88 -0.41
N VAL A 66 -8.43 -4.17 0.89
CA VAL A 66 -8.68 -5.50 1.45
C VAL A 66 -10.10 -5.97 1.14
N LEU A 67 -11.08 -5.08 1.23
CA LEU A 67 -12.49 -5.36 0.90
C LEU A 67 -12.71 -5.71 -0.57
N GLY A 68 -11.75 -5.42 -1.46
CA GLY A 68 -11.72 -5.93 -2.83
C GLY A 68 -12.41 -5.04 -3.88
N SER A 69 -13.01 -3.94 -3.48
CA SER A 69 -13.69 -2.98 -4.37
C SER A 69 -12.73 -1.96 -5.02
N PHE A 70 -11.42 -2.26 -5.05
CA PHE A 70 -10.39 -1.29 -5.43
C PHE A 70 -9.84 -1.52 -6.84
N ARG A 71 -9.74 -0.43 -7.62
CA ARG A 71 -9.21 -0.46 -8.98
C ARG A 71 -7.70 -0.66 -8.97
N ARG A 72 -7.18 -1.51 -9.86
CA ARG A 72 -5.74 -1.80 -9.98
C ARG A 72 -4.89 -0.55 -10.23
N ARG A 73 -5.39 0.41 -11.02
CA ARG A 73 -4.68 1.67 -11.29
C ARG A 73 -4.59 2.57 -10.05
N ALA A 74 -5.69 2.67 -9.29
CA ALA A 74 -5.69 3.42 -8.04
C ALA A 74 -4.76 2.78 -7.01
N ALA A 75 -4.71 1.44 -6.96
CA ALA A 75 -3.81 0.70 -6.07
C ALA A 75 -2.34 1.07 -6.27
N VAL A 76 -1.90 1.35 -7.51
CA VAL A 76 -0.51 1.82 -7.77
C VAL A 76 -0.23 3.10 -7.01
N GLY A 77 -1.13 4.07 -7.07
CA GLY A 77 -0.98 5.34 -6.35
C GLY A 77 -0.85 5.11 -4.84
N ILE A 78 -1.74 4.30 -4.27
CA ILE A 78 -1.69 3.97 -2.84
C ILE A 78 -0.35 3.30 -2.47
N TRP A 79 0.12 2.32 -3.24
CA TRP A 79 1.40 1.67 -2.98
C TRP A 79 2.60 2.62 -3.09
N LEU A 80 2.59 3.56 -4.04
CA LEU A 80 3.65 4.57 -4.15
C LEU A 80 3.64 5.52 -2.95
N PHE A 81 2.47 6.04 -2.58
CA PHE A 81 2.34 6.88 -1.38
C PHE A 81 2.75 6.16 -0.11
N THR A 82 2.57 4.84 -0.07
CA THR A 82 3.01 4.02 1.07
C THR A 82 4.51 3.96 1.20
N ILE A 83 5.22 3.77 0.09
CA ILE A 83 6.68 3.81 0.13
C ILE A 83 7.15 5.18 0.66
N MET A 84 6.53 6.26 0.19
CA MET A 84 6.82 7.61 0.69
C MET A 84 6.50 7.76 2.18
N ASP A 85 5.35 7.24 2.63
CA ASP A 85 4.92 7.30 4.03
C ASP A 85 5.82 6.47 4.96
N GLU A 86 6.27 5.29 4.52
CA GLU A 86 7.25 4.48 5.25
C GLU A 86 8.58 5.27 5.40
N LEU A 87 9.08 5.90 4.34
CA LEU A 87 10.27 6.73 4.43
C LEU A 87 10.07 7.95 5.35
N TRP A 88 8.89 8.56 5.28
CA TRP A 88 8.52 9.71 6.11
C TRP A 88 8.41 9.33 7.59
N GLY A 89 7.75 8.22 7.90
CA GLY A 89 7.65 7.67 9.26
C GLY A 89 9.02 7.36 9.85
N LEU A 90 9.96 6.86 9.04
CA LEU A 90 11.33 6.58 9.49
C LEU A 90 12.04 7.87 9.89
N VAL A 91 11.94 8.91 9.05
CA VAL A 91 12.51 10.23 9.33
C VAL A 91 11.89 10.84 10.59
N LEU A 92 10.57 10.76 10.72
CA LEU A 92 9.86 11.27 11.91
C LEU A 92 10.31 10.55 13.17
N TYR A 93 10.42 9.22 13.16
CA TYR A 93 10.86 8.46 14.31
C TYR A 93 12.29 8.84 14.71
N LEU A 94 13.22 8.87 13.74
CA LEU A 94 14.62 9.26 14.00
C LEU A 94 14.74 10.69 14.58
N ARG A 95 13.88 11.62 14.18
CA ARG A 95 13.84 13.00 14.70
C ARG A 95 13.06 13.15 16.01
N ALA A 96 12.09 12.28 16.28
CA ALA A 96 11.25 12.37 17.47
C ALA A 96 11.90 11.73 18.70
N THR A 97 12.92 10.89 18.51
CA THR A 97 13.56 10.15 19.59
C THR A 97 14.74 10.93 20.17
N ASP A 98 14.46 11.97 20.98
CA ASP A 98 15.50 12.67 21.77
C ASP A 98 15.83 11.96 23.10
N GLY A 99 15.20 10.82 23.40
CA GLY A 99 15.52 9.92 24.52
C GLY A 99 16.01 8.57 24.01
N ALA A 100 16.79 7.82 24.78
CA ALA A 100 17.37 6.54 24.32
C ALA A 100 16.26 5.51 23.98
N PRO A 101 16.01 5.17 22.69
CA PRO A 101 15.05 4.13 22.35
C PRO A 101 15.51 2.78 22.89
N THR A 102 14.55 1.95 23.31
CA THR A 102 14.89 0.60 23.74
C THR A 102 15.41 -0.22 22.56
N LEU A 103 16.34 -1.15 22.81
CA LEU A 103 16.89 -2.04 21.78
C LEU A 103 15.82 -2.89 21.07
N ARG A 104 14.66 -3.08 21.72
CA ARG A 104 13.50 -3.78 21.15
C ARG A 104 12.77 -2.90 20.14
N GLN A 105 12.59 -1.61 20.44
CA GLN A 105 11.97 -0.65 19.53
C GLN A 105 12.82 -0.46 18.27
N LEU A 106 14.14 -0.34 18.40
CA LEU A 106 15.05 -0.23 17.25
C LEU A 106 14.98 -1.47 16.33
N ARG A 107 15.00 -2.68 16.91
CA ARG A 107 14.86 -3.92 16.13
C ARG A 107 13.49 -4.02 15.46
N TYR A 108 12.42 -3.66 16.17
CA TYR A 108 11.08 -3.65 15.59
C TYR A 108 10.96 -2.61 14.47
N LEU A 109 11.57 -1.44 14.63
CA LEU A 109 11.62 -0.39 13.63
C LEU A 109 12.29 -0.87 12.34
N ASP A 110 13.49 -1.43 12.44
CA ASP A 110 14.24 -1.95 11.27
C ASP A 110 13.46 -3.06 10.56
N TRP A 111 12.90 -4.02 11.30
CA TRP A 111 12.06 -5.07 10.71
C TRP A 111 10.79 -4.53 10.09
N SER A 112 10.09 -3.61 10.75
CA SER A 112 8.85 -3.01 10.26
C SER A 112 9.07 -2.29 8.93
N TYR A 113 10.12 -1.46 8.82
CA TYR A 113 10.41 -0.75 7.56
C TYR A 113 10.83 -1.68 6.43
N ARG A 114 11.67 -2.69 6.71
CA ARG A 114 12.07 -3.67 5.70
C ARG A 114 10.86 -4.44 5.17
N LEU A 115 9.99 -4.91 6.06
CA LEU A 115 8.76 -5.61 5.69
C LEU A 115 7.82 -4.71 4.89
N GLY A 116 7.63 -3.46 5.33
CA GLY A 116 6.78 -2.48 4.65
C GLY A 116 7.25 -2.22 3.21
N LEU A 117 8.56 -2.07 3.02
CA LEU A 117 9.15 -1.87 1.69
C LEU A 117 9.01 -3.13 0.82
N VAL A 118 9.32 -4.31 1.36
CA VAL A 118 9.21 -5.58 0.63
C VAL A 118 7.78 -5.84 0.17
N PHE A 119 6.77 -5.67 1.03
CA PHE A 119 5.38 -5.89 0.65
C PHE A 119 4.87 -4.86 -0.36
N SER A 120 5.28 -3.60 -0.21
CA SER A 120 4.92 -2.54 -1.16
C SER A 120 5.51 -2.80 -2.55
N LEU A 121 6.79 -3.19 -2.62
CA LEU A 121 7.45 -3.55 -3.87
C LEU A 121 6.85 -4.83 -4.48
N ALA A 122 6.58 -5.85 -3.68
CA ALA A 122 5.94 -7.07 -4.14
C ALA A 122 4.56 -6.78 -4.75
N ALA A 123 3.78 -5.88 -4.16
CA ALA A 123 2.47 -5.51 -4.68
C ALA A 123 2.56 -4.71 -5.98
N LEU A 124 3.54 -3.80 -6.11
CA LEU A 124 3.80 -3.09 -7.37
C LEU A 124 4.27 -4.05 -8.47
N ALA A 125 5.16 -4.98 -8.14
CA ALA A 125 5.64 -6.02 -9.06
C ALA A 125 4.49 -6.92 -9.53
N GLU A 126 3.59 -7.31 -8.63
CA GLU A 126 2.39 -8.09 -8.95
C GLU A 126 1.48 -7.36 -9.94
N ILE A 127 1.23 -6.08 -9.70
CA ILE A 127 0.43 -5.22 -10.59
C ILE A 127 1.10 -5.09 -11.97
N ALA A 128 2.42 -4.87 -11.99
CA ALA A 128 3.20 -4.74 -13.21
C ALA A 128 3.20 -6.06 -14.02
N TYR A 129 3.40 -7.19 -13.36
CA TYR A 129 3.37 -8.52 -13.96
C TYR A 129 2.02 -8.82 -14.61
N ARG A 130 0.91 -8.53 -13.92
CA ARG A 130 -0.42 -8.71 -14.53
C ARG A 130 -0.65 -7.79 -15.72
N ARG A 131 -0.18 -6.54 -15.64
CA ARG A 131 -0.28 -5.60 -16.77
C ARG A 131 0.49 -6.09 -17.98
N TYR A 132 1.67 -6.68 -17.77
CA TYR A 132 2.47 -7.30 -18.82
C TYR A 132 1.74 -8.50 -19.44
N ARG A 133 1.26 -9.44 -18.61
CA ARG A 133 0.53 -10.63 -19.06
C ARG A 133 -0.73 -10.26 -19.86
N ASP A 134 -1.49 -9.28 -19.38
CA ASP A 134 -2.70 -8.79 -20.07
C ASP A 134 -2.37 -8.22 -21.46
N ARG A 135 -1.24 -7.51 -21.60
CA ARG A 135 -0.79 -6.95 -22.89
C ARG A 135 -0.25 -8.02 -23.83
N ALA A 136 0.48 -9.01 -23.30
CA ALA A 136 1.00 -10.12 -24.07
C ALA A 136 -0.13 -10.98 -24.66
N GLY A 137 -1.16 -11.28 -23.87
CA GLY A 137 -2.35 -12.00 -24.35
C GLY A 137 -3.10 -11.23 -25.44
N LEU A 138 -3.26 -9.92 -25.29
CA LEU A 138 -3.89 -9.07 -26.30
C LEU A 138 -3.11 -9.06 -27.62
N ARG A 139 -1.77 -8.99 -27.55
CA ARG A 139 -0.89 -9.06 -28.73
C ARG A 139 -0.98 -10.43 -29.42
N ALA A 140 -1.11 -11.51 -28.67
CA ALA A 140 -1.26 -12.85 -29.24
C ALA A 140 -2.60 -12.99 -29.99
N LEU A 141 -3.69 -12.49 -29.42
CA LEU A 141 -5.01 -12.47 -30.07
C LEU A 141 -5.00 -11.64 -31.36
N LEU A 142 -4.37 -10.46 -31.35
CA LEU A 142 -4.25 -9.62 -32.55
C LEU A 142 -3.40 -10.23 -33.67
N LYS A 143 -2.51 -11.18 -33.36
CA LYS A 143 -1.73 -11.91 -34.37
C LYS A 143 -2.46 -13.13 -34.93
N ALA A 144 -3.49 -13.63 -34.23
CA ALA A 144 -4.25 -14.81 -34.60
C ALA A 144 -5.56 -14.48 -35.33
N ALA A 145 -5.95 -13.20 -35.36
CA ALA A 145 -7.07 -12.65 -36.12
C ALA A 145 -6.57 -12.04 -37.44
#